data_AF-A0A7Y5JXZ8-F1
#
_entry.id   AF-A0A7Y5JXZ8-F1
#
_cell.length_a   1.000
_cell.length_b   1.000
_cell.length_c   1.000
_cell.angle_alpha   90.00
_cell.angle_beta   90.00
_cell.angle_gamma   90.00
#
_symmetry.space_group_name_H-M   'P 1'
#
loop_
_entity.id
_entity.type
_entity.pdbx_description
1 polymer ?
#
loop_
_entity_poly.entity_id
_entity_poly.type
_entity_poly.pdbx_seq_one_letter_code
_entity_poly.pdbx_strand_id
1 'polypeptide(L)' 'MTIQQTRHTAPCLSPGPPLDVVAWRVCRLREAGFPAALAETLGHQRVDLHALLQLVDAGCPPELAARILSPLDDPWSSR' A
#
# COMPACT_ATOMS: atom_id res chain seq x y z
N MET A 1 6.21 -22.66 -10.76
CA MET A 1 6.48 -21.36 -10.09
C MET A 1 5.54 -20.35 -10.72
N THR A 2 4.41 -20.04 -10.07
CA THR A 2 3.34 -19.25 -10.71
C THR A 2 3.54 -17.79 -10.35
N ILE A 3 4.05 -17.01 -11.31
CA ILE A 3 4.11 -15.56 -11.21
C ILE A 3 2.71 -15.06 -11.56
N GLN A 4 1.85 -14.85 -10.55
CA GLN A 4 0.55 -14.24 -10.78
C GLN A 4 0.78 -12.74 -10.98
N GLN A 5 1.00 -12.36 -12.23
CA GLN A 5 1.20 -10.97 -12.62
C GLN A 5 -0.17 -10.30 -12.70
N THR A 6 -0.53 -9.66 -11.59
CA THR A 6 -1.84 -9.06 -11.33
C THR A 6 -2.14 -7.95 -12.31
N ARG A 7 -3.37 -7.97 -12.84
CA ARG A 7 -3.89 -7.01 -13.82
C ARG A 7 -3.96 -5.61 -13.18
N HIS A 8 -2.89 -4.83 -13.30
CA HIS A 8 -2.88 -3.43 -12.87
C HIS A 8 -3.60 -2.57 -13.92
N THR A 9 -4.80 -2.13 -13.58
CA THR A 9 -5.53 -1.06 -14.28
C THR A 9 -4.68 0.20 -14.28
N ALA A 10 -4.14 0.53 -15.46
CA ALA A 10 -3.43 1.75 -15.85
C ALA A 10 -2.45 2.37 -14.82
N PRO A 11 -1.14 2.43 -15.11
CA PRO A 11 -0.18 3.05 -14.19
C PRO A 11 -0.51 4.52 -14.01
N CYS A 12 -0.60 4.98 -12.76
CA CYS A 12 -0.57 6.42 -12.53
C CYS A 12 0.82 6.91 -12.96
N LEU A 13 0.80 7.80 -13.94
CA LEU A 13 1.97 8.47 -14.47
C LEU A 13 2.43 9.48 -13.42
N SER A 14 3.15 9.05 -12.38
CA SER A 14 3.77 9.97 -11.44
C SER A 14 4.79 10.82 -12.20
N PRO A 15 4.59 12.15 -12.33
CA PRO A 15 5.42 13.00 -13.19
C PRO A 15 6.74 13.44 -12.52
N GLY A 16 7.12 12.83 -11.40
CA GLY A 16 8.20 13.33 -10.54
C GLY A 16 9.55 12.62 -10.74
N PRO A 17 10.68 13.32 -10.50
CA PRO A 17 12.02 12.73 -10.50
C PRO A 17 12.12 11.54 -9.51
N PRO A 18 13.14 10.67 -9.61
CA PRO A 18 13.24 9.36 -8.93
C PRO A 18 13.21 9.35 -7.38
N LEU A 19 12.90 10.48 -6.73
CA LEU A 19 12.98 10.69 -5.28
C LEU A 19 11.62 10.78 -4.57
N ASP A 20 10.49 10.96 -5.27
CA ASP A 20 9.18 11.03 -4.59
C ASP A 20 8.59 9.64 -4.32
N VAL A 21 9.18 8.96 -3.34
CA VAL A 21 8.75 7.63 -2.87
C VAL A 21 7.32 7.67 -2.33
N VAL A 22 6.87 8.81 -1.78
CA VAL A 22 5.49 8.94 -1.28
C VAL A 22 4.52 8.96 -2.45
N ALA A 23 4.74 9.81 -3.46
CA ALA A 23 3.89 9.84 -4.65
C ALA A 23 3.86 8.48 -5.37
N TRP A 24 5.00 7.78 -5.42
CA TRP A 24 5.05 6.40 -5.93
C TRP A 24 4.20 5.43 -5.10
N ARG A 25 4.28 5.48 -3.76
CA ARG A 25 3.48 4.63 -2.85
C ARG A 25 1.98 4.88 -3.02
N VAL A 26 1.57 6.15 -3.02
CA VAL A 26 0.17 6.54 -3.19
C VAL A 26 -0.36 6.02 -4.52
N CYS A 27 0.40 6.23 -5.60
CA CYS A 27 0.00 5.70 -6.90
C CYS A 27 -0.18 4.18 -6.85
N ARG A 28 0.79 3.45 -6.31
CA ARG A 28 0.74 1.99 -6.26
C ARG A 28 -0.46 1.45 -5.49
N LEU A 29 -0.81 2.11 -4.39
CA LEU A 29 -2.00 1.78 -3.61
C LEU A 29 -3.29 2.06 -4.40
N ARG A 30 -3.38 3.17 -5.12
CA ARG A 30 -4.54 3.48 -5.97
C ARG A 30 -4.73 2.47 -7.10
N GLU A 31 -3.64 2.05 -7.75
CA GLU A 31 -3.71 1.01 -8.80
C GLU A 31 -4.20 -0.34 -8.25
N ALA A 32 -3.88 -0.64 -6.99
CA ALA A 32 -4.34 -1.84 -6.30
C ALA A 32 -5.79 -1.74 -5.79
N GLY A 33 -6.48 -0.62 -6.00
CA GLY A 33 -7.88 -0.44 -5.64
C GLY A 33 -8.12 0.19 -4.27
N PHE A 34 -7.09 0.75 -3.63
CA PHE A 34 -7.28 1.50 -2.38
C PHE A 34 -8.04 2.82 -2.66
N PRO A 35 -8.99 3.22 -1.79
CA PRO A 35 -9.59 4.55 -1.86
C PRO A 35 -8.53 5.64 -1.79
N ALA A 36 -8.73 6.74 -2.52
CA ALA A 36 -7.73 7.82 -2.63
C ALA A 36 -7.28 8.36 -1.25
N ALA A 37 -8.21 8.64 -0.35
CA ALA A 37 -7.89 9.14 0.98
C ALA A 37 -7.06 8.14 1.82
N LEU A 38 -7.33 6.85 1.67
CA LEU A 38 -6.60 5.79 2.36
C LEU A 38 -5.20 5.61 1.75
N ALA A 39 -5.10 5.65 0.41
CA ALA A 39 -3.84 5.58 -0.30
C ALA A 39 -2.88 6.73 0.07
N GLU A 40 -3.38 7.96 0.15
CA GLU A 40 -2.63 9.12 0.62
C GLU A 40 -2.10 8.89 2.04
N THR A 41 -2.98 8.50 2.97
CA THR A 41 -2.62 8.24 4.37
C THR A 41 -1.52 7.19 4.49
N LEU A 42 -1.70 6.03 3.82
CA LEU A 42 -0.75 4.93 3.86
C LEU A 42 0.56 5.25 3.14
N GLY A 43 0.53 6.09 2.08
CA GLY A 43 1.72 6.52 1.36
C GLY A 43 2.71 7.28 2.24
N HIS A 44 2.20 8.06 3.20
CA HIS A 44 2.99 8.79 4.19
C HIS A 44 3.43 7.94 5.39
N GLN A 45 2.81 6.78 5.62
CA GLN A 45 3.11 5.92 6.76
C GLN A 45 4.27 4.94 6.48
N ARG A 46 4.92 4.48 7.55
CA ARG A 46 5.92 3.40 7.51
C ARG A 46 5.24 2.03 7.59
N VAL A 47 4.37 1.75 6.62
CA VAL A 47 3.71 0.45 6.46
C VAL A 47 4.47 -0.40 5.44
N ASP A 48 4.40 -1.72 5.60
CA ASP A 48 4.91 -2.64 4.58
C ASP A 48 3.94 -2.65 3.39
N LEU A 49 4.32 -1.91 2.35
CA LEU A 49 3.53 -1.80 1.12
C LEU A 49 3.36 -3.15 0.44
N HIS A 50 4.38 -4.01 0.48
CA HIS A 50 4.33 -5.31 -0.17
C HIS A 50 3.31 -6.22 0.53
N ALA A 51 3.30 -6.23 1.86
CA ALA A 51 2.31 -6.96 2.64
C ALA A 51 0.87 -6.45 2.40
N LEU A 52 0.67 -5.13 2.28
CA LEU A 52 -0.64 -4.54 1.95
C LEU A 52 -1.15 -5.04 0.59
N LEU A 53 -0.29 -5.00 -0.42
CA LEU A 53 -0.64 -5.44 -1.77
C LEU A 53 -0.93 -6.95 -1.81
N GLN A 54 -0.19 -7.78 -1.06
CA GLN A 54 -0.45 -9.21 -0.98
C GLN A 54 -1.81 -9.53 -0.33
N LEU A 55 -2.20 -8.79 0.71
CA LEU A 55 -3.51 -8.97 1.32
C LEU A 55 -4.64 -8.66 0.33
N VAL A 56 -4.52 -7.55 -0.40
CA VAL A 56 -5.53 -7.15 -1.39
C VAL A 56 -5.57 -8.12 -2.57
N ASP A 57 -4.41 -8.60 -3.03
CA ASP A 57 -4.33 -9.64 -4.07
C ASP A 57 -5.00 -10.95 -3.63
N ALA A 58 -4.89 -11.29 -2.34
CA ALA A 58 -5.59 -12.43 -1.75
C ALA A 58 -7.11 -12.21 -1.56
N GLY A 59 -7.64 -11.04 -1.92
CA GLY A 59 -9.06 -10.69 -1.81
C GLY A 59 -9.44 -10.01 -0.50
N CYS A 60 -8.47 -9.58 0.31
CA CYS A 60 -8.74 -8.79 1.51
C CYS A 60 -9.17 -7.37 1.12
N PRO A 61 -10.25 -6.80 1.69
CA PRO A 61 -10.61 -5.42 1.42
C PRO A 61 -9.54 -4.43 1.92
N PRO A 62 -9.28 -3.32 1.20
CA PRO A 62 -8.19 -2.39 1.49
C PRO A 62 -8.19 -1.83 2.92
N GLU A 63 -9.38 -1.51 3.45
CA GLU A 63 -9.55 -0.96 4.80
C GLU A 63 -9.20 -1.99 5.86
N LEU A 64 -9.49 -3.28 5.60
CA LEU A 64 -9.14 -4.36 6.50
C LEU A 64 -7.64 -4.66 6.45
N ALA A 65 -7.06 -4.67 5.25
CA ALA A 65 -5.61 -4.85 5.07
C ALA A 65 -4.80 -3.78 5.80
N ALA A 66 -5.24 -2.51 5.70
CA ALA A 66 -4.65 -1.39 6.44
C ALA A 66 -4.71 -1.58 7.96
N ARG A 67 -5.80 -2.14 8.48
CA ARG A 67 -5.95 -2.42 9.91
C ARG A 67 -5.10 -3.59 10.39
N ILE A 68 -4.96 -4.63 9.57
CA ILE A 68 -4.13 -5.81 9.86
C ILE A 68 -2.66 -5.40 10.00
N LEU A 69 -2.20 -4.49 9.13
CA LEU A 69 -0.80 -4.05 9.08
C LEU A 69 -0.54 -2.73 9.81
N SER A 70 -1.57 -2.14 10.43
CA SER A 70 -1.36 -1.03 11.35
C SER A 70 -0.45 -1.54 12.48
N PRO A 71 0.63 -0.83 12.83
CA PRO A 71 1.39 -1.20 14.01
C PRO A 71 0.41 -1.25 15.18
N LEU A 72 0.27 -2.42 15.79
CA LEU A 72 -0.31 -2.51 17.12
C LEU A 72 0.54 -1.58 17.97
N ASP A 73 -0.11 -0.64 18.65
CA ASP A 73 0.57 0.20 19.64
C ASP A 73 1.28 -0.76 20.58
N ASP A 74 2.58 -0.90 20.38
CA ASP A 74 3.34 -1.99 20.95
C ASP A 74 3.76 -1.50 22.34
N PRO A 75 3.12 -1.99 23.42
CA PRO A 75 3.32 -1.42 24.75
C PRO A 75 4.72 -1.70 25.28
N TRP A 76 5.55 -2.46 24.56
CA TRP A 76 6.94 -2.78 24.91
C TRP A 76 7.97 -2.10 23.99
N SER A 77 7.55 -1.33 22.98
CA SER A 77 8.45 -0.54 22.10
C SER A 77 9.16 0.63 22.82
N SER A 78 8.80 0.89 24.08
CA SER A 78 9.59 1.68 25.03
C SER A 78 10.31 0.77 26.03
N ARG A 79 11.37 0.09 25.62
CA ARG A 79 12.36 -0.48 26.55
C ARG A 79 13.76 -0.47 25.95
#